data_AF-A0A527ZDY6-F1
#
_entry.id   AF-A0A527ZDY6-F1
#
_cell.length_a   1.000
_cell.length_b   1.000
_cell.length_c   1.000
_cell.angle_alpha   90.00
_cell.angle_beta   90.00
_cell.angle_gamma   90.00
#
_symmetry.space_group_name_H-M   'P 1'
#
loop_
_entity.id
_entity.type
_entity.pdbx_description
1 polymer ?
#
loop_
_entity_poly.entity_id
_entity_poly.type
_entity_poly.pdbx_seq_one_letter_code
_entity_poly.pdbx_strand_id
1 'polypeptide(L)'
;ILSARPNAINEIRIKLDDPDRAPAVAQRAEAELGYKAVAWQEANESILEALVVRNVIMYTVVGAIMLVAGFGIYNIISTITHEKARDIAIMKSLGFPEADMRRLFLLEGVAIGAAGSVLGGLLGVSMTYALSLVCFEIAATGQEMTRLPIAWSLMHYVIASAFALGSAAVAGYLPATAAEP
;
A
#
# COMPACT_ATOMS: atom_id res chain seq x y z
N ILE A 1 24.77 -35.05 17.36
CA ILE A 1 25.39 -35.05 18.70
C ILE A 1 26.90 -34.97 18.52
N LEU A 2 27.43 -33.76 18.32
CA LEU A 2 28.87 -33.47 18.19
C LEU A 2 29.35 -32.40 19.20
N SER A 3 28.45 -31.91 20.05
CA SER A 3 28.67 -30.80 20.99
C SER A 3 29.64 -31.11 22.15
N ALA A 4 30.28 -32.28 22.16
CA ALA A 4 31.11 -32.77 23.27
C ALA A 4 32.59 -32.97 22.91
N ARG A 5 33.05 -32.58 21.70
CA ARG A 5 34.47 -32.62 21.35
C ARG A 5 35.13 -31.25 21.54
N PRO A 6 36.15 -31.10 22.42
CA PRO A 6 36.97 -29.90 22.44
C PRO A 6 37.69 -29.75 21.10
N ASN A 7 37.72 -28.55 20.52
CA ASN A 7 38.33 -28.18 19.23
C ASN A 7 37.60 -28.57 17.92
N ALA A 8 36.26 -28.69 17.90
CA ALA A 8 35.49 -28.81 16.64
C ALA A 8 34.74 -27.51 16.30
N ILE A 9 34.92 -27.00 15.07
CA ILE A 9 34.14 -25.87 14.55
C ILE A 9 32.81 -26.44 14.01
N ASN A 10 31.69 -26.01 14.58
CA ASN A 10 30.36 -26.51 14.21
C ASN A 10 29.73 -25.74 13.04
N GLU A 11 29.99 -24.42 12.95
CA GLU A 11 29.40 -23.55 11.94
C GLU A 11 30.32 -22.36 11.68
N ILE A 12 30.48 -21.99 10.40
CA ILE A 12 31.16 -20.78 9.97
C ILE A 12 30.12 -19.91 9.28
N ARG A 13 29.84 -18.72 9.82
CA ARG A 13 28.90 -17.77 9.24
C ARG A 13 29.64 -16.66 8.52
N ILE A 14 29.37 -16.52 7.23
CA ILE A 14 29.97 -15.49 6.37
C ILE A 14 28.89 -14.47 6.07
N LYS A 15 29.13 -13.22 6.46
CA LYS A 15 28.24 -12.10 6.13
C LYS A 15 28.65 -11.53 4.78
N LEU A 16 27.69 -11.44 3.87
CA LEU A 16 27.84 -10.81 2.57
C LEU A 16 27.29 -9.39 2.62
N ASP A 17 27.88 -8.47 1.87
CA ASP A 17 27.35 -7.11 1.69
C ASP A 17 26.04 -7.12 0.89
N ASP A 18 25.93 -8.05 -0.05
CA ASP A 18 24.75 -8.27 -0.87
C ASP A 18 24.08 -9.61 -0.50
N PRO A 19 22.91 -9.59 0.16
CA PRO A 19 22.16 -10.79 0.55
C PRO A 19 21.72 -11.64 -0.65
N ASP A 20 21.48 -11.06 -1.82
CA ASP A 20 20.95 -11.76 -2.99
C ASP A 20 22.02 -12.64 -3.67
N ARG A 21 23.29 -12.36 -3.38
CA ARG A 21 24.41 -13.17 -3.87
C ARG A 21 24.65 -14.43 -3.02
N ALA A 22 23.98 -14.57 -1.88
CA ALA A 22 24.20 -15.68 -0.96
C ALA A 22 23.99 -17.08 -1.58
N PRO A 23 22.98 -17.33 -2.43
CA PRO A 23 22.84 -18.63 -3.12
C PRO A 23 24.03 -18.93 -4.04
N ALA A 24 24.46 -17.92 -4.82
CA ALA A 24 25.56 -18.08 -5.77
C ALA A 24 26.94 -18.22 -5.07
N VAL A 25 27.09 -17.68 -3.86
CA VAL A 25 28.30 -17.84 -3.04
C VAL A 25 28.27 -19.17 -2.30
N ALA A 26 27.11 -19.60 -1.78
CA ALA A 26 26.95 -20.91 -1.16
C ALA A 26 27.28 -22.03 -2.15
N GLN A 27 26.74 -21.97 -3.37
CA GLN A 27 27.01 -22.96 -4.42
C GLN A 27 28.49 -23.02 -4.82
N ARG A 28 29.17 -21.87 -4.88
CA ARG A 28 30.63 -21.81 -5.15
C ARG A 28 31.45 -22.37 -4.00
N ALA A 29 31.10 -22.02 -2.76
CA ALA A 29 31.77 -22.52 -1.57
C ALA A 29 31.61 -24.05 -1.45
N GLU A 30 30.44 -24.59 -1.75
CA GLU A 30 30.20 -26.04 -1.76
C GLU A 30 31.03 -26.75 -2.85
N ALA A 31 31.14 -26.15 -4.04
CA ALA A 31 31.93 -26.69 -5.15
C ALA A 31 33.46 -26.65 -4.90
N GLU A 32 33.98 -25.59 -4.27
CA GLU A 32 35.42 -25.42 -4.05
C GLU A 32 35.91 -26.10 -2.76
N LEU A 33 35.11 -26.06 -1.68
CA LEU A 33 35.52 -26.53 -0.36
C LEU A 33 35.01 -27.95 -0.05
N GLY A 34 34.00 -28.45 -0.78
CA GLY A 34 33.41 -29.76 -0.55
C GLY A 34 32.60 -29.89 0.75
N TYR A 35 32.31 -28.77 1.41
CA TYR A 35 31.47 -28.71 2.60
C TYR A 35 30.09 -28.13 2.25
N LYS A 36 29.05 -28.64 2.89
CA LYS A 36 27.67 -28.13 2.72
C LYS A 36 27.60 -26.67 3.12
N ALA A 37 27.34 -25.79 2.16
CA ALA A 37 27.11 -24.36 2.38
C ALA A 37 25.63 -24.06 2.13
N VAL A 38 24.95 -23.46 3.12
CA VAL A 38 23.51 -23.15 3.02
C VAL A 38 23.36 -21.63 2.95
N ALA A 39 22.62 -21.15 1.96
CA ALA A 39 22.31 -19.74 1.84
C ALA A 39 21.32 -19.32 2.93
N TRP A 40 21.36 -18.04 3.35
CA TRP A 40 20.43 -17.57 4.38
C TRP A 40 18.97 -17.68 3.93
N GLN A 41 18.69 -17.58 2.62
CA GLN A 41 17.35 -17.77 2.05
C GLN A 41 16.83 -19.19 2.26
N GLU A 42 17.66 -20.21 2.00
CA GLU A 42 17.30 -21.61 2.23
C GLU A 42 17.14 -21.90 3.73
N ALA A 43 18.02 -21.35 4.57
CA ALA A 43 17.94 -21.54 6.02
C ALA A 43 16.67 -20.90 6.63
N ASN A 44 16.09 -19.89 5.97
CA ASN A 44 14.92 -19.15 6.43
C ASN A 44 13.75 -19.23 5.43
N GLU A 45 13.69 -20.29 4.62
CA GLU A 45 12.70 -20.44 3.55
C GLU A 45 11.26 -20.33 4.10
N SER A 46 10.98 -20.98 5.23
CA SER A 46 9.66 -20.91 5.88
C SER A 46 9.27 -19.49 6.31
N ILE A 47 10.23 -18.65 6.72
CA ILE A 47 9.98 -17.25 7.05
C ILE A 47 9.74 -16.45 5.77
N LEU A 48 10.53 -16.67 4.72
CA LEU A 48 10.37 -15.99 3.44
C LEU A 48 9.02 -16.32 2.78
N GLU A 49 8.63 -17.59 2.77
CA GLU A 49 7.31 -18.02 2.30
C GLU A 49 6.18 -17.36 3.11
N ALA A 50 6.30 -17.33 4.44
CA ALA A 50 5.33 -16.67 5.29
C ALA A 50 5.21 -15.16 5.00
N LEU A 51 6.34 -14.49 4.72
CA LEU A 51 6.34 -13.08 4.31
C LEU A 51 5.67 -12.87 2.95
N VAL A 52 5.90 -13.76 1.98
CA VAL A 52 5.24 -13.71 0.68
C VAL A 52 3.72 -13.89 0.83
N VAL A 53 3.28 -14.92 1.55
CA VAL A 53 1.86 -15.16 1.82
C VAL A 53 1.22 -13.98 2.53
N ARG A 54 1.90 -13.42 3.56
CA ARG A 54 1.46 -12.22 4.26
C ARG A 54 1.27 -11.03 3.30
N ASN A 55 2.22 -10.80 2.39
CA ASN A 55 2.13 -9.71 1.43
C ASN A 55 0.96 -9.89 0.45
N VAL A 56 0.73 -11.12 -0.03
CA VAL A 56 -0.42 -11.44 -0.90
C VAL A 56 -1.75 -11.13 -0.19
N ILE A 57 -1.90 -11.56 1.07
CA ILE A 57 -3.09 -11.28 1.87
C ILE A 57 -3.27 -9.76 2.05
N MET A 58 -2.22 -9.05 2.45
CA MET A 58 -2.24 -7.60 2.64
C MET A 58 -2.67 -6.86 1.37
N TYR A 59 -2.06 -7.16 0.22
CA TYR A 59 -2.40 -6.51 -1.04
C TYR A 59 -3.84 -6.83 -1.50
N THR A 60 -4.31 -8.05 -1.27
CA THR A 60 -5.68 -8.44 -1.59
C THR A 60 -6.69 -7.66 -0.75
N VAL A 61 -6.47 -7.57 0.57
CA VAL A 61 -7.33 -6.82 1.49
C VAL A 61 -7.33 -5.33 1.17
N VAL A 62 -6.15 -4.73 0.96
CA VAL A 62 -6.03 -3.32 0.55
C VAL A 62 -6.78 -3.09 -0.76
N GLY A 63 -6.60 -3.94 -1.76
CA GLY A 63 -7.33 -3.87 -3.03
C GLY A 63 -8.85 -3.94 -2.84
N ALA A 64 -9.35 -4.84 -2.01
CA ALA A 64 -10.78 -4.96 -1.71
C ALA A 64 -11.35 -3.70 -1.05
N ILE A 65 -10.64 -3.14 -0.04
CA ILE A 65 -11.04 -1.88 0.60
C ILE A 65 -11.07 -0.75 -0.42
N MET A 66 -10.11 -0.72 -1.34
CA MET A 66 -10.00 0.27 -2.40
C MET A 66 -11.20 0.23 -3.36
N LEU A 67 -11.63 -0.98 -3.74
CA LEU A 67 -12.85 -1.17 -4.53
C LEU A 67 -14.10 -0.69 -3.80
N VAL A 68 -14.26 -1.07 -2.52
CA VAL A 68 -15.39 -0.63 -1.69
C VAL A 68 -15.44 0.89 -1.56
N ALA A 69 -14.29 1.53 -1.34
CA ALA A 69 -14.18 2.98 -1.29
C ALA A 69 -14.58 3.64 -2.62
N GLY A 70 -14.13 3.10 -3.76
CA GLY A 70 -14.51 3.58 -5.08
C GLY A 70 -16.01 3.51 -5.35
N PHE A 71 -16.67 2.42 -4.96
CA PHE A 71 -18.14 2.31 -5.02
C PHE A 71 -18.85 3.34 -4.14
N GLY A 72 -18.30 3.61 -2.95
CA GLY A 72 -18.82 4.66 -2.07
C GLY A 72 -18.80 6.05 -2.73
N ILE A 73 -17.68 6.41 -3.36
CA ILE A 73 -17.52 7.67 -4.09
C ILE A 73 -18.51 7.75 -5.25
N TYR A 74 -18.63 6.67 -6.04
CA TYR A 74 -19.59 6.58 -7.14
C TYR A 74 -21.03 6.81 -6.68
N ASN A 75 -21.46 6.16 -5.60
CA ASN A 75 -22.82 6.31 -5.07
C ASN A 75 -23.11 7.75 -4.66
N ILE A 76 -22.20 8.39 -3.92
CA ILE A 76 -22.36 9.78 -3.47
C ILE A 76 -22.50 10.72 -4.67
N ILE A 77 -21.62 10.59 -5.67
CA ILE A 77 -21.65 11.47 -6.84
C ILE A 77 -22.88 11.22 -7.72
N SER A 78 -23.30 9.97 -7.86
CA SER A 78 -24.55 9.63 -8.53
C SER A 78 -25.74 10.32 -7.87
N THR A 79 -25.82 10.28 -6.53
CA THR A 79 -26.86 10.98 -5.78
C THR A 79 -26.82 12.50 -6.00
N ILE A 80 -25.64 13.13 -5.85
CA ILE A 80 -25.46 14.58 -6.06
C ILE A 80 -25.89 15.00 -7.47
N THR A 81 -25.56 14.19 -8.47
CA THR A 81 -25.91 14.46 -9.87
C THR A 81 -27.41 14.47 -10.08
N HIS A 82 -28.11 13.49 -9.51
CA HIS A 82 -29.57 13.43 -9.59
C HIS A 82 -30.22 14.63 -8.89
N GLU A 83 -29.72 15.04 -7.73
CA GLU A 83 -30.21 16.21 -7.00
C GLU A 83 -29.99 17.51 -7.79
N LYS A 84 -28.82 17.67 -8.44
CA LYS A 84 -28.48 18.87 -9.21
C LYS A 84 -28.98 18.88 -10.65
N ALA A 85 -29.61 17.81 -11.13
CA ALA A 85 -30.15 17.72 -12.49
C ALA A 85 -31.14 18.84 -12.83
N ARG A 86 -31.97 19.25 -11.84
CA ARG A 86 -32.93 20.35 -12.02
C ARG A 86 -32.24 21.71 -12.18
N ASP A 87 -31.20 21.97 -11.41
CA ASP A 87 -30.43 23.21 -11.46
C ASP A 87 -29.69 23.32 -12.82
N ILE A 88 -29.16 22.21 -13.32
CA ILE A 88 -28.56 22.10 -14.66
C ILE A 88 -29.57 22.46 -15.75
N ALA A 89 -30.80 21.92 -15.67
CA ALA A 89 -31.86 22.22 -16.62
C ALA A 89 -32.26 23.70 -16.64
N ILE A 90 -32.25 24.36 -15.48
CA ILE A 90 -32.51 25.82 -15.35
C ILE A 90 -31.36 26.62 -15.97
N MET A 91 -30.10 26.26 -15.70
CA MET A 91 -28.97 26.98 -16.31
C MET A 91 -28.94 26.82 -17.84
N LYS A 92 -29.32 25.64 -18.34
CA LYS A 92 -29.42 25.37 -19.78
C LYS A 92 -30.51 26.23 -20.45
N SER A 93 -31.65 26.46 -19.78
CA SER A 93 -32.71 27.34 -20.32
C SER A 93 -32.34 28.83 -20.29
N LEU A 94 -31.41 29.23 -19.42
CA LEU A 94 -30.81 30.58 -19.40
C LEU A 94 -29.72 30.78 -20.48
N GLY A 95 -29.41 29.76 -21.26
CA GLY A 95 -28.45 29.84 -22.37
C GLY A 95 -26.99 29.58 -21.98
N PHE A 96 -26.72 29.00 -20.80
CA PHE A 96 -25.36 28.62 -20.44
C PHE A 96 -24.85 27.46 -21.32
N PRO A 97 -23.60 27.54 -21.82
CA PRO A 97 -23.01 26.47 -22.60
C PRO A 97 -22.70 25.26 -21.71
N GLU A 98 -22.99 24.06 -22.21
CA GLU A 98 -22.78 22.79 -21.49
C GLU A 98 -21.31 22.59 -21.06
N ALA A 99 -20.36 23.15 -21.81
CA ALA A 99 -18.94 23.10 -21.49
C ALA A 99 -18.60 23.80 -20.16
N ASP A 100 -19.26 24.91 -19.82
CA ASP A 100 -19.00 25.63 -18.58
C ASP A 100 -19.62 24.92 -17.37
N MET A 101 -20.77 24.26 -17.57
CA MET A 101 -21.32 23.37 -16.55
C MET A 101 -20.40 22.17 -16.28
N ARG A 102 -19.90 21.49 -17.33
CA ARG A 102 -18.95 20.37 -17.16
C ARG A 102 -17.68 20.82 -16.42
N ARG A 103 -17.14 22.01 -16.72
CA ARG A 103 -15.97 22.56 -16.03
C ARG A 103 -16.24 22.83 -14.54
N LEU A 104 -17.41 23.36 -14.20
CA LEU A 104 -17.79 23.62 -12.82
C LEU A 104 -17.85 22.32 -12.00
N PHE A 105 -18.52 21.29 -12.53
CA PHE A 105 -18.60 19.98 -11.88
C PHE A 105 -17.24 19.28 -11.76
N LEU A 106 -16.40 19.38 -12.80
CA LEU A 106 -15.04 18.85 -12.73
C LEU A 106 -14.20 19.58 -11.67
N LEU A 107 -14.30 20.90 -11.57
CA LEU A 107 -13.59 21.68 -10.57
C LEU A 107 -14.07 21.33 -9.15
N GLU A 108 -15.38 21.17 -8.95
CA GLU A 108 -15.97 20.76 -7.67
C GLU A 108 -15.51 19.35 -7.27
N GLY A 109 -15.56 18.39 -8.20
CA GLY A 109 -15.07 17.02 -7.98
C GLY A 109 -13.58 16.97 -7.64
N VAL A 110 -12.75 17.74 -8.35
CA VAL A 110 -11.31 17.85 -8.06
C VAL A 110 -11.06 18.53 -6.72
N ALA A 111 -11.80 19.58 -6.37
CA ALA A 111 -11.66 20.27 -5.10
C ALA A 111 -12.01 19.35 -3.91
N ILE A 112 -13.12 18.61 -4.00
CA ILE A 112 -13.53 17.63 -2.98
C ILE A 112 -12.51 16.50 -2.90
N GLY A 113 -12.06 15.96 -4.05
CA GLY A 113 -11.04 14.91 -4.09
C GLY A 113 -9.71 15.36 -3.48
N ALA A 114 -9.27 16.59 -3.77
CA ALA A 114 -8.06 17.16 -3.19
C ALA A 114 -8.19 17.35 -1.67
N ALA A 115 -9.30 17.93 -1.20
CA ALA A 115 -9.56 18.10 0.23
C ALA A 115 -9.59 16.74 0.97
N GLY A 116 -10.27 15.75 0.39
CA GLY A 116 -10.32 14.39 0.92
C GLY A 116 -8.95 13.71 0.95
N SER A 117 -8.14 13.86 -0.09
CA SER A 117 -6.78 13.31 -0.15
C SER A 117 -5.86 13.93 0.91
N VAL A 118 -5.93 15.25 1.11
CA VAL A 118 -5.17 15.94 2.16
C VAL A 118 -5.60 15.48 3.55
N LEU A 119 -6.90 15.46 3.85
CA LEU A 119 -7.41 15.03 5.14
C LEU A 119 -7.13 13.55 5.41
N GLY A 120 -7.35 12.68 4.43
CA GLY A 120 -7.04 11.25 4.51
C GLY A 120 -5.55 10.98 4.70
N GLY A 121 -4.69 11.73 3.99
CA GLY A 121 -3.24 11.64 4.15
C GLY A 121 -2.78 12.06 5.56
N LEU A 122 -3.30 13.17 6.08
CA LEU A 122 -3.02 13.62 7.45
C LEU A 122 -3.49 12.62 8.52
N LEU A 123 -4.69 12.05 8.34
CA LEU A 123 -5.20 11.01 9.23
C LEU A 123 -4.36 9.72 9.14
N GLY A 124 -3.96 9.31 7.94
CA GLY A 124 -3.11 8.13 7.74
C GLY A 124 -1.73 8.28 8.39
N VAL A 125 -1.07 9.42 8.20
CA VAL A 125 0.22 9.71 8.83
C VAL A 125 0.09 9.80 10.34
N SER A 126 -0.95 10.47 10.86
CA SER A 126 -1.15 10.58 12.31
C SER A 126 -1.46 9.24 12.96
N MET A 127 -2.26 8.36 12.34
CA MET A 127 -2.46 6.98 12.81
C MET A 127 -1.16 6.17 12.78
N THR A 128 -0.36 6.30 11.71
CA THR A 128 0.91 5.59 11.59
C THR A 128 1.89 6.03 12.69
N TYR A 129 1.93 7.34 12.95
CA TYR A 129 2.73 7.92 14.03
C TYR A 129 2.23 7.46 15.41
N ALA A 130 0.91 7.47 15.64
CA ALA A 130 0.32 6.97 16.87
C ALA A 130 0.67 5.49 17.12
N LEU A 131 0.62 4.66 16.06
CA LEU A 131 1.01 3.25 16.17
C LEU A 131 2.51 3.08 16.47
N SER A 132 3.36 3.98 15.99
CA SER A 132 4.80 3.97 16.27
C SER A 132 5.14 4.20 17.74
N LEU A 133 4.27 4.90 18.47
CA LEU A 133 4.41 5.20 19.89
C LEU A 133 3.98 4.04 20.79
N VAL A 134 3.25 3.06 20.25
CA VAL A 134 2.79 1.89 21.02
C VAL A 134 3.95 0.89 21.14
N CYS A 135 4.50 0.76 22.35
CA CYS A 135 5.43 -0.33 22.67
C CYS A 135 4.66 -1.65 22.78
N PHE A 136 5.01 -2.62 21.92
CA PHE A 136 4.60 -4.01 22.11
C PHE A 136 5.74 -4.76 22.80
N GLU A 137 5.57 -5.08 24.08
CA GLU A 137 6.43 -6.06 24.77
C GLU A 137 6.04 -7.47 24.29
N ILE A 138 6.62 -7.92 23.18
CA ILE A 138 6.45 -9.31 22.75
C ILE A 138 7.44 -10.16 23.55
N ALA A 139 7.00 -10.67 24.70
CA ALA A 139 7.78 -11.45 25.66
C ALA A 139 8.32 -12.81 25.15
N ALA A 140 8.27 -13.10 23.83
CA ALA A 140 8.55 -14.41 23.26
C ALA A 140 9.88 -14.52 22.50
N THR A 141 10.67 -13.46 22.39
CA THR A 141 11.97 -13.51 21.72
C THR A 141 12.92 -12.67 22.53
N GLY A 142 13.96 -13.28 23.13
CA GLY A 142 14.94 -12.63 24.03
C GLY A 142 15.82 -11.57 23.35
N GLN A 143 15.30 -10.86 22.36
CA GLN A 143 15.83 -9.64 21.80
C GLN A 143 14.82 -8.53 22.07
N GLU A 144 15.23 -7.54 22.84
CA GLU A 144 14.49 -6.30 23.09
C GLU A 144 14.33 -5.50 21.78
N MET A 145 13.43 -5.95 20.91
CA MET A 145 13.00 -5.19 19.74
C MET A 145 11.82 -4.32 20.18
N THR A 146 12.13 -3.24 20.91
CA THR A 146 11.15 -2.42 21.66
C THR A 146 10.36 -1.43 20.80
N ARG A 147 10.33 -1.58 19.46
CA ARG A 147 9.48 -0.79 18.55
C ARG A 147 9.13 -1.61 17.32
N LEU A 148 7.88 -1.53 16.88
CA LEU A 148 7.50 -2.03 15.56
C LEU A 148 8.27 -1.22 14.49
N PRO A 149 9.13 -1.83 13.66
CA PRO A 149 9.78 -1.12 12.58
C PRO A 149 8.73 -0.77 11.52
N ILE A 150 8.22 0.45 11.58
CA ILE A 150 7.31 0.99 10.57
C ILE A 150 8.16 1.44 9.39
N ALA A 151 8.01 0.74 8.26
CA ALA A 151 8.57 1.19 7.00
C ALA A 151 7.74 2.38 6.48
N TRP A 152 8.29 3.59 6.60
CA TRP A 152 7.73 4.81 6.01
C TRP A 152 7.92 4.81 4.49
N SER A 153 7.21 3.92 3.81
CA SER A 153 7.28 3.83 2.36
C SER A 153 6.36 4.87 1.73
N LEU A 154 6.97 5.93 1.20
CA LEU A 154 6.29 7.02 0.51
C LEU A 154 5.40 6.52 -0.65
N MET A 155 5.80 5.42 -1.30
CA MET A 155 5.05 4.83 -2.41
C MET A 155 3.62 4.45 -2.03
N HIS A 156 3.38 3.94 -0.81
CA HIS A 156 2.03 3.54 -0.40
C HIS A 156 1.10 4.76 -0.24
N TYR A 157 1.64 5.85 0.30
CA TYR A 157 0.90 7.12 0.40
C TYR A 157 0.62 7.70 -0.99
N VAL A 158 1.59 7.66 -1.90
CA VAL A 158 1.43 8.13 -3.29
C VAL A 158 0.37 7.31 -4.03
N ILE A 159 0.38 5.98 -3.93
CA ILE A 159 -0.61 5.11 -4.56
C ILE A 159 -2.02 5.40 -4.02
N ALA A 160 -2.14 5.57 -2.69
CA ALA A 160 -3.43 5.89 -2.07
C ALA A 160 -3.96 7.26 -2.53
N SER A 161 -3.12 8.30 -2.55
CA SER A 161 -3.50 9.63 -3.04
C SER A 161 -3.83 9.63 -4.53
N ALA A 162 -3.07 8.90 -5.35
CA ALA A 162 -3.33 8.78 -6.79
C ALA A 162 -4.66 8.08 -7.06
N PHE A 163 -4.98 7.02 -6.32
CA PHE A 163 -6.26 6.35 -6.44
C PHE A 163 -7.42 7.22 -5.96
N ALA A 164 -7.27 7.94 -4.84
CA ALA A 164 -8.31 8.85 -4.36
C ALA A 164 -8.62 9.96 -5.39
N LEU A 165 -7.58 10.57 -5.95
CA LEU A 165 -7.71 11.57 -7.01
C LEU A 165 -8.28 10.97 -8.30
N GLY A 166 -7.82 9.78 -8.69
CA GLY A 166 -8.32 9.06 -9.86
C GLY A 166 -9.80 8.71 -9.73
N SER A 167 -10.22 8.18 -8.58
CA SER A 167 -11.62 7.87 -8.30
C SER A 167 -12.49 9.12 -8.29
N ALA A 168 -12.03 10.22 -7.68
CA ALA A 168 -12.74 11.50 -7.71
C ALA A 168 -12.84 12.10 -9.12
N ALA A 169 -11.79 11.99 -9.93
CA ALA A 169 -11.78 12.47 -11.31
C ALA A 169 -12.71 11.67 -12.21
N VAL A 170 -12.66 10.32 -12.14
CA VAL A 170 -13.56 9.44 -12.88
C VAL A 170 -15.01 9.69 -12.47
N ALA A 171 -15.25 9.82 -11.17
CA ALA A 171 -16.58 10.08 -10.67
C ALA A 171 -17.08 11.49 -11.02
N GLY A 172 -16.23 12.52 -11.06
CA GLY A 172 -16.63 13.85 -11.56
C GLY A 172 -16.89 13.91 -13.07
N TYR A 173 -16.29 13.00 -13.84
CA TYR A 173 -16.47 12.92 -15.29
C TYR A 173 -17.75 12.16 -15.71
N LEU A 174 -18.18 11.18 -14.91
CA LEU A 174 -19.39 10.36 -15.17
C LEU A 174 -20.71 11.18 -15.28
N PRO A 175 -21.02 12.11 -14.36
CA PRO A 175 -22.18 13.02 -14.44
C PRO A 175 -22.16 13.88 -15.69
N ALA A 176 -20.96 14.33 -16.07
CA ALA A 176 -20.75 15.25 -17.17
C ALA A 176 -21.05 14.61 -18.55
N THR A 177 -21.06 13.28 -18.62
CA THR A 177 -21.47 12.51 -19.81
C THR A 177 -22.87 11.92 -19.69
N ALA A 178 -23.34 11.63 -18.47
CA ALA A 178 -24.70 11.14 -18.22
C ALA A 178 -25.78 12.23 -18.32
N ALA A 179 -25.38 13.49 -18.44
CA ALA A 179 -26.26 14.63 -18.72
C ALA A 179 -26.64 14.77 -20.22
N GLU A 180 -26.23 13.82 -21.07
CA GLU A 180 -26.76 13.70 -22.43
C GLU A 180 -28.00 12.79 -22.41
N PRO A 181 -29.12 13.23 -23.01
CA PRO A 181 -30.43 12.56 -22.94
C PRO A 181 -30.49 11.20 -23.65
#